data_AF-A0A239PPY1-F1
#
_entry.id   AF-A0A239PPY1-F1
#
_cell.length_a   1.000
_cell.length_b   1.000
_cell.length_c   1.000
_cell.angle_alpha   90.00
_cell.angle_beta   90.00
_cell.angle_gamma   90.00
#
_symmetry.space_group_name_H-M   'P 1'
#
loop_
_entity.id
_entity.type
_entity.pdbx_description
1 polymer ?
#
loop_
_entity_poly.entity_id
_entity_poly.type
_entity_poly.pdbx_seq_one_letter_code
_entity_poly.pdbx_strand_id
1 'polypeptide(L)'
;MDQQQDRAGDMEENIIERHQDAEEHLRTYKSIMKATGEIGAPFAMALTVFFTNLVLANGFWLSLFAGVLTYLAVFWIVRLFFSH
;
A
#
# COMPACT_ATOMS: atom_id res chain seq x y z
N MET A 1 40.62 13.06 -29.28
CA MET A 1 39.53 13.78 -28.59
C MET A 1 38.39 12.84 -28.23
N ASP A 2 38.56 11.54 -28.47
CA ASP A 2 37.52 10.51 -28.42
C ASP A 2 37.22 10.05 -26.98
N GLN A 3 38.21 10.07 -26.08
CA GLN A 3 38.03 9.65 -24.68
C GLN A 3 37.15 10.59 -23.83
N GLN A 4 37.01 11.87 -24.21
CA GLN A 4 36.10 12.80 -23.52
C GLN A 4 34.66 12.64 -24.00
N GLN A 5 34.47 12.16 -25.24
CA GLN A 5 33.16 11.97 -25.84
C GLN A 5 32.53 10.65 -25.38
N ASP A 6 33.31 9.58 -25.25
CA ASP A 6 32.88 8.30 -24.66
C ASP A 6 32.45 8.45 -23.19
N ARG A 7 33.24 9.17 -22.37
CA ARG A 7 32.88 9.39 -20.96
C ARG A 7 31.64 10.25 -20.78
N ALA A 8 31.36 11.16 -21.71
CA ALA A 8 30.16 11.97 -21.67
C ALA A 8 28.92 11.13 -22.03
N GLY A 9 29.03 10.25 -23.02
CA GLY A 9 27.99 9.28 -23.38
C GLY A 9 27.66 8.32 -22.24
N ASP A 10 28.67 7.71 -21.62
CA ASP A 10 28.49 6.82 -20.46
C ASP A 10 27.82 7.54 -19.28
N MET A 11 28.17 8.80 -19.03
CA MET A 11 27.59 9.56 -17.91
C MET A 11 26.11 9.88 -18.17
N GLU A 12 25.76 10.24 -19.41
CA GLU A 12 24.40 10.55 -19.81
C GLU A 12 23.51 9.29 -19.77
N GLU A 13 24.00 8.16 -20.26
CA GLU A 13 23.31 6.86 -20.18
C GLU A 13 23.06 6.44 -18.72
N ASN A 14 24.07 6.57 -17.84
CA ASN A 14 23.95 6.19 -16.43
C ASN A 14 23.02 7.13 -15.62
N ILE A 15 22.85 8.37 -16.06
CA ILE A 15 21.88 9.32 -15.48
C ILE A 15 20.47 8.95 -15.94
N ILE A 16 20.28 8.61 -17.21
CA ILE A 16 19.00 8.17 -17.76
C ILE A 16 18.54 6.86 -17.11
N GLU A 17 19.43 5.89 -16.98
CA GLU A 17 19.16 4.60 -16.33
C GLU A 17 18.72 4.79 -14.86
N ARG A 18 19.43 5.64 -14.11
CA ARG A 18 19.04 5.96 -12.72
C ARG A 18 17.73 6.73 -12.60
N HIS A 19 17.40 7.59 -13.55
CA HIS A 19 16.11 8.27 -13.58
C HIS A 19 14.96 7.30 -13.86
N GLN A 20 15.14 6.36 -14.79
CA GLN A 20 14.16 5.32 -15.09
C GLN A 20 13.93 4.39 -13.89
N ASP A 21 14.99 3.92 -13.25
CA ASP A 21 14.90 3.10 -12.03
C ASP A 21 14.16 3.85 -10.90
N ALA A 22 14.47 5.14 -10.70
CA ALA A 22 13.81 5.96 -9.70
C ALA A 22 12.30 6.13 -9.98
N GLU A 23 11.91 6.32 -11.24
CA GLU A 23 10.50 6.41 -11.63
C GLU A 23 9.75 5.09 -11.43
N GLU A 24 10.38 3.95 -11.75
CA GLU A 24 9.80 2.63 -11.56
C GLU A 24 9.61 2.29 -10.07
N HIS A 25 10.59 2.64 -9.24
CA HIS A 25 10.49 2.50 -7.78
C HIS A 25 9.38 3.38 -7.19
N LEU A 26 9.26 4.63 -7.63
CA LEU A 26 8.18 5.54 -7.19
C LEU A 26 6.80 5.02 -7.59
N ARG A 27 6.67 4.51 -8.82
CA ARG A 27 5.41 3.92 -9.31
C ARG A 27 5.01 2.72 -8.48
N THR A 28 5.97 1.83 -8.21
CA THR A 28 5.76 0.63 -7.40
C THR A 28 5.38 1.02 -5.97
N TYR A 29 6.12 1.92 -5.33
CA TYR A 29 5.83 2.39 -3.98
C TYR A 29 4.43 2.99 -3.87
N LYS A 30 4.04 3.86 -4.81
CA LYS A 30 2.70 4.48 -4.83
C LYS A 30 1.60 3.44 -4.99
N SER A 31 1.81 2.43 -5.82
CA SER A 31 0.84 1.33 -6.02
C SER A 31 0.65 0.50 -4.75
N ILE A 32 1.76 0.15 -4.06
CA ILE A 32 1.74 -0.61 -2.82
C ILE A 32 1.08 0.21 -1.73
N MET A 33 1.47 1.47 -1.56
CA MET A 33 0.92 2.37 -0.55
C MET A 33 -0.60 2.56 -0.73
N LYS A 34 -1.06 2.66 -1.97
CA LYS A 34 -2.49 2.73 -2.26
C LYS A 34 -3.20 1.42 -1.89
N ALA A 35 -2.66 0.27 -2.28
CA ALA A 35 -3.26 -1.03 -1.98
C ALA A 35 -3.29 -1.32 -0.47
N THR A 36 -2.20 -1.03 0.25
CA THR A 36 -2.12 -1.22 1.70
C THR A 36 -3.02 -0.24 2.45
N GLY A 37 -3.15 1.01 1.99
CA GLY A 37 -4.07 1.98 2.55
C GLY A 37 -5.54 1.62 2.32
N GLU A 38 -5.93 1.34 1.07
CA GLU A 38 -7.33 1.10 0.69
C GLU A 38 -7.88 -0.24 1.18
N ILE A 39 -7.05 -1.28 1.20
CA ILE A 39 -7.49 -2.65 1.52
C ILE A 39 -6.85 -3.17 2.80
N GLY A 40 -5.53 -2.93 2.98
CA GLY A 40 -4.77 -3.43 4.12
C GLY A 40 -5.22 -2.85 5.46
N ALA A 41 -5.43 -1.53 5.54
CA ALA A 41 -5.85 -0.86 6.77
C ALA A 41 -7.25 -1.30 7.25
N PRO A 42 -8.30 -1.35 6.41
CA PRO A 42 -9.59 -1.91 6.81
C PRO A 42 -9.49 -3.37 7.25
N PHE A 43 -8.67 -4.17 6.56
CA PHE A 43 -8.50 -5.59 6.88
C PHE A 43 -7.84 -5.81 8.24
N ALA A 44 -6.77 -5.08 8.55
CA ALA A 44 -6.09 -5.18 9.85
C ALA A 44 -7.02 -4.80 11.01
N MET A 45 -7.83 -3.75 10.85
CA MET A 45 -8.83 -3.33 11.83
C MET A 45 -9.92 -4.39 12.03
N ALA A 46 -10.42 -4.96 10.94
CA ALA A 46 -11.41 -6.03 10.98
C ALA A 46 -10.90 -7.28 11.72
N LEU A 47 -9.66 -7.70 11.46
CA LEU A 47 -9.03 -8.81 12.18
C LEU A 47 -8.88 -8.51 13.66
N THR A 48 -8.46 -7.29 14.00
CA THR A 48 -8.32 -6.87 15.41
C THR A 48 -9.66 -7.02 16.13
N VAL A 49 -10.74 -6.48 15.59
CA VAL A 49 -12.08 -6.57 16.19
C VAL A 49 -12.59 -8.01 16.24
N PHE A 50 -12.32 -8.81 15.21
CA PHE A 50 -12.67 -10.23 15.19
C PHE A 50 -12.02 -10.98 16.35
N PHE A 51 -10.69 -10.88 16.49
CA PHE A 51 -9.96 -11.59 17.54
C PHE A 51 -10.29 -11.05 18.93
N THR A 52 -10.43 -9.73 19.09
CA THR A 52 -10.87 -9.14 20.37
C THR A 52 -12.22 -9.71 20.81
N ASN A 53 -13.20 -9.78 19.91
CA ASN A 53 -14.51 -10.37 20.24
C ASN A 53 -14.43 -11.87 20.52
N LEU A 54 -13.52 -12.60 19.84
CA LEU A 54 -13.29 -14.02 20.09
C LEU A 54 -12.75 -14.24 21.52
N VAL A 55 -11.78 -13.42 21.93
CA VAL A 55 -11.18 -13.46 23.27
C VAL A 55 -12.20 -13.10 24.36
N LEU A 56 -13.14 -12.20 24.07
CA LEU A 56 -14.22 -11.83 24.99
C LEU A 56 -15.34 -12.89 25.09
N ALA A 57 -15.19 -14.06 24.46
CA ALA A 57 -16.16 -15.15 24.46
C ALA A 57 -17.56 -14.76 23.93
N ASN A 58 -17.65 -13.73 23.09
CA ASN A 58 -18.90 -13.30 22.43
C ASN A 58 -19.43 -14.33 21.40
N GLY A 59 -18.69 -15.42 21.16
CA GLY A 59 -19.03 -16.48 20.21
C GLY A 59 -18.50 -16.21 18.80
N PHE A 60 -18.07 -17.26 18.11
CA PHE A 60 -17.42 -17.17 16.79
C PHE A 60 -18.23 -16.40 15.76
N TRP A 61 -19.54 -16.66 15.67
CA TRP A 61 -20.42 -16.00 14.70
C TRP A 61 -20.53 -14.50 14.94
N LEU A 62 -20.67 -14.09 16.21
CA LEU A 62 -20.81 -12.68 16.57
C LEU A 62 -19.49 -11.94 16.30
N SER A 63 -18.36 -12.55 16.62
CA SER A 63 -17.04 -12.04 16.28
C SER A 63 -16.85 -11.89 14.77
N LEU A 64 -17.26 -12.89 13.98
CA LEU A 64 -17.17 -12.86 12.52
C LEU A 64 -18.01 -11.72 11.94
N PHE A 65 -19.27 -11.60 12.38
CA PHE A 65 -20.13 -10.50 11.96
C PHE A 65 -19.52 -9.14 12.34
N ALA A 66 -19.04 -8.97 13.57
CA ALA A 66 -18.40 -7.74 14.01
C ALA A 66 -17.18 -7.39 13.16
N GLY A 67 -16.30 -8.36 12.87
CA GLY A 67 -15.14 -8.17 11.99
C GLY A 67 -15.55 -7.73 10.58
N VAL A 68 -16.54 -8.39 9.97
CA VAL A 68 -17.05 -8.01 8.63
C VAL A 68 -17.68 -6.61 8.65
N LEU A 69 -18.44 -6.27 9.68
CA LEU A 69 -19.06 -4.95 9.83
C LEU A 69 -18.00 -3.86 9.98
N THR A 70 -16.97 -4.11 10.80
CA THR A 70 -15.81 -3.21 10.92
C THR A 70 -15.07 -3.06 9.60
N TYR A 71 -14.84 -4.15 8.85
CA TYR A 71 -14.20 -4.08 7.53
C TYR A 71 -14.97 -3.13 6.61
N LEU A 72 -16.29 -3.34 6.48
CA LEU A 72 -17.13 -2.49 5.63
C LEU A 72 -17.12 -1.03 6.09
N ALA A 73 -17.28 -0.78 7.40
CA ALA A 73 -17.28 0.57 7.94
C ALA A 73 -15.96 1.29 7.66
N VAL A 74 -14.82 0.65 7.97
CA VAL A 74 -13.49 1.23 7.76
C VAL A 74 -13.17 1.36 6.27
N PHE A 75 -13.55 0.39 5.43
CA PHE A 75 -13.38 0.48 3.98
C PHE A 75 -14.11 1.69 3.39
N TRP A 76 -15.35 1.93 3.81
CA TRP A 76 -16.10 3.10 3.38
C TRP A 76 -15.47 4.41 3.86
N ILE A 77 -15.00 4.47 5.11
CA ILE A 77 -14.32 5.64 5.67
C ILE A 77 -13.05 5.93 4.88
N VAL A 78 -12.18 4.93 4.71
CA VAL A 78 -10.93 5.05 3.95
C VAL A 78 -11.22 5.53 2.53
N ARG A 79 -12.21 4.92 1.86
CA ARG A 79 -12.61 5.33 0.51
C ARG A 79 -13.13 6.78 0.46
N LEU A 80 -13.84 7.25 1.49
CA LEU A 80 -14.30 8.63 1.57
C LEU A 80 -13.11 9.60 1.69
N PHE A 81 -12.14 9.29 2.56
CA PHE A 81 -10.96 10.15 2.77
C PHE A 81 -9.99 10.16 1.58
N PHE A 82 -9.76 9.01 0.92
CA PHE A 82 -8.89 8.93 -0.26
C PHE A 82 -9.57 9.38 -1.57
N SER A 83 -10.88 9.66 -1.55
CA SER A 83 -11.59 10.25 -2.69
C SER A 83 -11.45 11.78 -2.76
N HIS A 84 -10.87 12.43 -1.75
CA HIS A 84 -10.54 13.86 -1.73
C HIS A 84 -9.04 14.09 -1.91
#